data_AF-A0A929E493-F1
#
_entry.id   AF-A0A929E493-F1
#
_cell.length_a   1.000
_cell.length_b   1.000
_cell.length_c   1.000
_cell.angle_alpha   90.00
_cell.angle_beta   90.00
_cell.angle_gamma   90.00
#
_symmetry.space_group_name_H-M   'P 1'
#
loop_
_entity.id
_entity.type
_entity.pdbx_description
1 polymer ?
#
loop_
_entity_poly.entity_id
_entity_poly.type
_entity_poly.pdbx_seq_one_letter_code
_entity_poly.pdbx_strand_id
1 'polypeptide(L)' 'MSDDNRNREAKFHLWGWILFLVCAVFFIASSIVSNNVLSLVGSIVFLIACVVFIVPLVIGKK' A
#
# COMPACT_ATOMS: atom_id res chain seq x y z
N MET A 1 7.04 -1.49 -32.63
CA MET A 1 6.00 -1.25 -31.59
C MET A 1 6.17 -2.32 -30.52
N SER A 2 7.03 -2.11 -29.50
CA SER A 2 7.29 -3.15 -28.47
C SER A 2 7.82 -2.64 -27.11
N ASP A 3 8.03 -1.33 -26.89
CA ASP A 3 8.60 -0.78 -25.64
C ASP A 3 7.59 -0.18 -24.65
N ASP A 4 6.33 0.00 -25.08
CA ASP A 4 5.31 0.68 -24.28
C ASP A 4 4.67 -0.23 -23.21
N ASN A 5 4.68 -1.56 -23.40
CA ASN A 5 3.95 -2.48 -22.50
C ASN A 5 4.62 -2.68 -21.13
N ARG A 6 5.95 -2.92 -21.06
CA ARG A 6 6.68 -3.11 -19.77
C ARG A 6 6.54 -1.92 -18.81
N ASN A 7 6.43 -0.72 -19.35
CA ASN A 7 6.24 0.49 -18.55
C ASN A 7 4.85 0.57 -17.92
N ARG A 8 3.82 0.00 -18.55
CA ARG A 8 2.46 0.01 -18.02
C ARG A 8 2.32 -0.85 -16.78
N GLU A 9 2.99 -2.00 -16.75
CA GLU A 9 2.96 -2.96 -15.64
C GLU A 9 3.59 -2.33 -14.38
N ALA A 10 4.76 -1.72 -14.55
CA ALA A 10 5.43 -0.97 -13.49
C ALA A 10 4.58 0.23 -13.01
N LYS A 11 3.93 0.94 -13.95
CA LYS A 11 3.02 2.05 -13.62
C LYS A 11 1.78 1.60 -12.87
N PHE A 12 1.18 0.48 -13.24
CA PHE A 12 0.04 -0.10 -12.50
C PHE A 12 0.44 -0.47 -11.08
N HIS A 13 1.63 -1.05 -10.91
CA HIS A 13 2.12 -1.40 -9.58
C HIS A 13 2.42 -0.16 -8.73
N LEU A 14 3.02 0.88 -9.32
CA LEU A 14 3.22 2.19 -8.69
C LEU A 14 1.89 2.86 -8.31
N TRP A 15 0.89 2.79 -9.19
CA TRP A 15 -0.45 3.32 -8.92
C TRP A 15 -1.14 2.56 -7.77
N GLY A 16 -1.04 1.23 -7.77
CA GLY A 16 -1.54 0.39 -6.67
C GLY A 16 -0.88 0.74 -5.34
N TRP A 17 0.44 0.98 -5.35
CA TRP A 17 1.19 1.43 -4.18
C TRP A 17 0.73 2.78 -3.65
N ILE A 18 0.54 3.77 -4.53
CA ILE A 18 0.05 5.10 -4.14
C ILE A 18 -1.36 5.00 -3.53
N LEU A 19 -2.25 4.23 -4.16
CA LEU A 19 -3.60 4.01 -3.67
C LEU A 19 -3.58 3.34 -2.28
N PHE A 20 -2.70 2.35 -2.10
CA PHE A 20 -2.52 1.62 -0.85
C PHE A 20 -2.00 2.54 0.26
N LEU A 21 -0.99 3.36 -0.04
CA LEU A 21 -0.41 4.31 0.92
C LEU A 21 -1.44 5.35 1.35
N VAL A 22 -2.23 5.89 0.41
CA VAL A 22 -3.34 6.82 0.70
C VAL A 22 -4.38 6.17 1.62
N CYS A 23 -4.79 4.94 1.34
CA CYS A 23 -5.68 4.20 2.22
C CYS A 23 -5.08 3.98 3.61
N ALA A 24 -3.79 3.65 3.72
CA ALA A 24 -3.10 3.47 5.00
C ALA A 24 -3.19 4.73 5.85
N VAL A 25 -2.85 5.88 5.28
CA VAL A 25 -2.83 7.17 5.97
C VAL A 25 -4.24 7.58 6.39
N PHE A 26 -5.24 7.37 5.53
CA PHE A 26 -6.64 7.66 5.85
C PHE A 26 -7.18 6.74 6.96
N PHE A 27 -6.79 5.47 6.94
CA PHE A 27 -7.13 4.51 7.98
C PHE A 27 -6.49 4.87 9.32
N ILE A 28 -5.20 5.25 9.33
CA ILE A 28 -4.50 5.75 10.53
C ILE A 28 -5.20 7.02 11.06
N ALA A 29 -5.54 7.97 10.19
CA ALA A 29 -6.23 9.19 10.59
C ALA A 29 -7.63 8.92 11.19
N SER A 30 -8.42 8.03 10.56
CA SER A 30 -9.70 7.57 11.13
C SER A 30 -9.52 6.80 12.44
N SER A 31 -8.41 6.08 12.59
CA SER A 31 -8.09 5.32 13.81
C SER A 31 -7.83 6.23 15.00
N ILE A 32 -7.08 7.32 14.79
CA ILE A 32 -6.82 8.34 15.81
C ILE A 32 -8.12 9.04 16.23
N VAL A 33 -9.03 9.31 15.29
CA VAL A 33 -10.35 9.90 15.55
C VAL A 33 -11.28 8.96 16.34
N SER A 34 -11.23 7.65 16.07
CA SER A 34 -12.22 6.71 16.59
C SER A 34 -11.97 6.24 18.03
N ASN A 35 -10.76 6.42 18.58
CA ASN A 35 -10.36 6.07 19.96
C ASN A 35 -10.81 4.66 20.42
N ASN A 36 -10.98 3.74 19.47
CA ASN A 36 -11.53 2.40 19.68
C ASN A 36 -10.47 1.35 19.37
N VAL A 37 -10.37 0.33 20.21
CA VAL A 37 -9.44 -0.81 20.09
C VAL A 37 -9.49 -1.50 18.73
N LEU A 38 -10.65 -1.48 18.07
CA LEU A 38 -10.85 -1.99 16.70
C LEU A 38 -10.00 -1.26 15.67
N SER A 39 -9.87 0.06 15.81
CA SER A 39 -9.10 0.91 14.91
C SER A 39 -7.60 0.76 15.13
N LEU A 40 -7.19 0.44 16.36
CA LEU A 40 -5.81 0.09 16.71
C LEU A 40 -5.38 -1.20 16.01
N VAL A 41 -6.19 -2.26 16.13
CA VAL A 41 -5.95 -3.55 15.46
C VAL A 41 -5.95 -3.39 13.94
N GLY A 42 -6.93 -2.65 13.40
CA GLY A 42 -6.98 -2.41 11.96
C GLY A 42 -5.74 -1.69 11.44
N SER A 43 -5.20 -0.73 12.18
CA SER A 43 -4.03 0.04 11.75
C SER A 43 -2.76 -0.82 11.78
N ILE A 44 -2.60 -1.68 12.79
CA ILE A 44 -1.51 -2.66 12.87
C ILE A 44 -1.57 -3.67 11.72
N VAL A 45 -2.75 -4.25 11.45
CA VAL A 45 -2.95 -5.19 10.33
C VAL A 45 -2.69 -4.51 8.99
N PHE A 46 -3.15 -3.28 8.80
CA PHE A 46 -2.92 -2.51 7.58
C PHE A 46 -1.43 -2.19 7.37
N LEU A 47 -0.72 -1.87 8.45
CA LEU A 47 0.73 -1.61 8.41
C LEU A 47 1.50 -2.87 8.00
N ILE A 48 1.15 -4.03 8.57
CA ILE A 48 1.74 -5.32 8.20
C ILE A 48 1.43 -5.64 6.73
N ALA A 49 0.17 -5.48 6.30
CA ALA A 49 -0.21 -5.67 4.90
C ALA A 49 0.56 -4.73 3.96
N CYS A 50 0.77 -3.48 4.36
CA CYS A 50 1.58 -2.50 3.64
C CYS A 50 2.98 -3.05 3.41
N VAL A 51 3.69 -3.41 4.50
CA VAL A 51 5.05 -3.94 4.42
C VAL A 51 5.11 -5.21 3.58
N VAL A 52 4.16 -6.14 3.74
CA VAL A 52 4.11 -7.40 2.99
C VAL A 52 3.87 -7.18 1.50
N PHE A 53 3.12 -6.15 1.09
CA PHE A 53 2.96 -5.79 -0.33
C PHE A 53 4.14 -4.98 -0.87
N ILE A 54 4.74 -4.13 -0.03
CA ILE A 54 5.91 -3.29 -0.33
C ILE A 54 7.16 -4.14 -0.61
N VAL A 55 7.45 -5.09 0.28
CA VAL A 55 8.67 -5.91 0.28
C VAL A 55 8.88 -6.65 -1.05
N PRO A 56 7.93 -7.46 -1.58
CA PRO A 56 8.12 -8.16 -2.84
C PRO A 56 8.20 -7.22 -4.04
N LEU A 57 7.55 -6.03 -4.00
CA LEU A 57 7.74 -5.02 -5.04
C LEU A 57 9.16 -4.46 -5.05
N VAL A 58 9.68 -4.07 -3.90
CA VAL A 58 10.99 -3.42 -3.75
C VAL A 58 12.13 -4.41 -4.03
N ILE A 59 12.01 -5.65 -3.54
CA ILE A 59 13.00 -6.70 -3.73
C ILE A 59 12.88 -7.40 -5.10
N GLY A 60 11.74 -7.29 -5.77
CA GLY A 60 11.52 -7.80 -7.14
C GLY A 60 12.29 -7.07 -8.25
N LYS A 61 13.18 -6.13 -7.92
CA LYS A 61 14.12 -5.52 -8.89
C LYS A 61 15.29 -6.46 -9.24
N LYS A 62 15.01 -7.59 -9.89
CA LYS A 62 16.02 -8.37 -10.62
C LYS A 62 15.59 -8.62 -12.06
#